data_AF-A0A7W5LNS1-F1
#
_entry.id   AF-A0A7W5LNS1-F1
#
_cell.length_a   1.000
_cell.length_b   1.000
_cell.length_c   1.000
_cell.angle_alpha   90.00
_cell.angle_beta   90.00
_cell.angle_gamma   90.00
#
_symmetry.space_group_name_H-M   'P 1'
#
loop_
_entity.id
_entity.type
_entity.pdbx_description
1 polymer ?
#
loop_
_entity_poly.entity_id
_entity_poly.type
_entity_poly.pdbx_seq_one_letter_code
_entity_poly.pdbx_strand_id
1 'polypeptide(L)'
;MGAGRAVVVEFDDVSLSSATGTVRFLDGSAGQPNGRVVVVARECDDQGGVDPIGDRVTADGPVNNGRFGLEFRRSLDADFGLLQAHYLGDFGAAPSDSEPKLVQR
;
A
#
# COMPACT_ATOMS: atom_id res chain seq x y z
N MET A 1 11.65 5.74 23.41
CA MET A 1 10.98 5.36 22.16
C MET A 1 9.51 5.12 22.48
N GLY A 2 8.61 6.02 22.11
CA GLY A 2 7.18 5.78 22.27
C GLY A 2 6.72 4.84 21.15
N ALA A 3 6.07 3.73 21.48
CA ALA A 3 5.43 2.90 20.47
C ALA A 3 4.37 3.76 19.76
N GLY A 4 4.49 3.89 18.44
CA GLY A 4 3.47 4.58 17.64
C GLY A 4 2.12 3.89 17.81
N ARG A 5 1.03 4.63 17.63
CA ARG A 5 -0.33 4.10 17.68
C ARG A 5 -0.55 3.13 16.54
N ALA A 6 -1.21 2.00 16.81
CA ALA A 6 -1.55 1.02 15.79
C ALA A 6 -2.44 1.64 14.71
N VAL A 7 -2.20 1.27 13.46
CA VAL A 7 -2.96 1.74 12.31
C VAL A 7 -3.41 0.58 11.44
N VAL A 8 -4.39 0.84 10.58
CA VAL A 8 -4.86 -0.04 9.52
C VAL A 8 -4.62 0.66 8.19
N VAL A 9 -4.11 -0.08 7.21
CA VAL A 9 -3.86 0.38 5.84
C VAL A 9 -4.80 -0.38 4.90
N GLU A 10 -5.63 0.33 4.15
CA GLU A 10 -6.61 -0.25 3.23
C GLU A 10 -6.51 0.40 1.86
N PHE A 11 -6.61 -0.40 0.80
CA PHE A 11 -6.72 0.09 -0.57
C PHE A 11 -8.16 0.48 -0.90
N ASP A 12 -8.35 1.68 -1.45
CA ASP A 12 -9.64 2.13 -1.99
C ASP A 12 -9.78 1.65 -3.43
N ASP A 13 -8.87 2.11 -4.31
CA ASP A 13 -8.79 1.74 -5.72
C ASP A 13 -7.36 1.34 -6.11
N VAL A 14 -7.22 0.31 -6.94
CA VAL A 14 -5.93 -0.26 -7.35
C VAL A 14 -5.99 -0.77 -8.78
N SER A 15 -4.88 -0.59 -9.47
CA SER A 15 -4.64 -1.12 -10.81
C SER A 15 -3.18 -1.52 -10.97
N LEU A 16 -2.81 -2.00 -12.16
CA LEU A 16 -1.42 -2.28 -12.52
C LEU A 16 -0.56 -0.99 -12.69
N SER A 17 -1.17 0.20 -12.70
CA SER A 17 -0.48 1.48 -12.91
C SER A 17 -0.61 2.46 -11.73
N SER A 18 -1.56 2.25 -10.82
CA SER A 18 -1.82 3.16 -9.71
C SER A 18 -2.41 2.46 -8.49
N ALA A 19 -2.29 3.10 -7.34
CA ALA A 19 -2.93 2.67 -6.11
C ALA A 19 -3.33 3.86 -5.24
N THR A 20 -4.53 3.80 -4.68
CA THR A 20 -5.05 4.76 -3.71
C THR A 20 -5.54 4.03 -2.48
N GLY A 21 -5.51 4.70 -1.32
CA GLY A 21 -5.99 4.08 -0.10
C GLY A 21 -5.95 4.99 1.11
N THR A 22 -6.34 4.40 2.23
CA THR A 22 -6.42 5.07 3.52
C THR A 22 -5.50 4.44 4.57
N VAL A 23 -5.05 5.27 5.50
CA VAL A 23 -4.40 4.86 6.74
C VAL A 23 -5.21 5.45 7.89
N ARG A 24 -5.63 4.61 8.85
CA ARG A 24 -6.47 5.02 9.98
C ARG A 24 -5.92 4.46 11.27
N PHE A 25 -6.06 5.19 12.37
CA PHE A 25 -5.73 4.64 13.69
C PHE A 25 -6.73 3.55 14.08
N LEU A 26 -6.22 2.42 14.56
CA LEU A 26 -7.05 1.27 14.97
C LEU A 26 -7.89 1.57 16.21
N ASP A 27 -7.38 2.45 17.09
CA ASP A 27 -8.04 2.82 18.36
C ASP A 27 -9.28 3.72 18.18
N GLY A 28 -9.62 4.09 16.93
CA GLY A 28 -10.80 4.90 16.60
C GLY A 28 -10.75 6.35 17.12
N SER A 29 -9.62 6.80 17.66
CA SER A 29 -9.55 8.15 18.21
C SER A 29 -9.46 9.23 17.13
N ALA A 30 -9.89 10.44 17.47
CA ALA A 30 -9.93 11.56 16.54
C ALA A 30 -8.54 11.91 15.99
N GLY A 31 -8.46 12.14 14.68
CA GLY A 31 -7.23 12.47 13.96
C GLY A 31 -6.93 11.46 12.85
N GLN A 32 -6.16 11.91 11.86
CA GLN A 32 -5.76 11.09 10.72
C GLN A 32 -4.22 11.01 10.70
N PRO A 33 -3.64 9.82 10.52
CA PRO A 33 -2.20 9.66 10.48
C PRO A 33 -1.65 10.35 9.23
N ASN A 34 -0.51 11.02 9.40
CA ASN A 34 0.35 11.44 8.30
C ASN A 34 1.57 10.53 8.27
N GLY A 35 2.24 10.45 7.14
CA GLY A 35 3.53 9.77 7.04
C GLY A 35 3.90 9.42 5.62
N ARG A 36 4.47 8.24 5.41
CA ARG A 36 4.87 7.76 4.09
C ARG A 36 4.40 6.33 3.88
N VAL A 37 4.06 6.01 2.65
CA VAL A 37 3.70 4.66 2.23
C VAL A 37 4.52 4.25 1.03
N VAL A 38 4.85 2.97 0.96
CA VAL A 38 5.45 2.32 -0.19
C VAL A 38 4.46 1.28 -0.69
N VAL A 39 4.07 1.35 -1.96
CA VAL A 39 3.24 0.34 -2.60
C VAL A 39 4.10 -0.47 -3.54
N VAL A 40 4.02 -1.79 -3.39
CA VAL A 40 4.72 -2.76 -4.24
C VAL A 40 3.68 -3.57 -5.00
N ALA A 41 3.79 -3.60 -6.33
CA ALA A 41 3.05 -4.53 -7.18
C ALA A 41 4.02 -5.58 -7.72
N ARG A 42 3.64 -6.86 -7.64
CA ARG A 42 4.40 -8.01 -8.12
C ARG A 42 3.55 -8.81 -9.09
N GLU A 43 4.15 -9.29 -10.15
CA GLU A 43 3.52 -10.28 -11.03
C GLU A 43 3.13 -11.53 -10.23
N CYS A 44 1.96 -12.07 -10.54
CA CYS A 44 1.44 -13.29 -9.92
C CYS A 44 0.63 -14.11 -10.93
N ASP A 45 0.30 -15.33 -10.54
CA ASP A 45 -0.72 -16.13 -11.24
C ASP A 45 -2.15 -15.67 -10.91
N ASP A 46 -3.14 -16.34 -11.49
CA ASP A 46 -4.58 -16.08 -11.30
C ASP A 46 -5.09 -16.43 -9.88
N GLN A 47 -4.26 -17.09 -9.07
CA GLN A 47 -4.55 -17.43 -7.67
C GLN A 47 -3.79 -16.54 -6.67
N GLY A 48 -3.00 -15.57 -7.14
CA GLY A 48 -2.19 -14.69 -6.31
C GLY A 48 -0.85 -15.30 -5.86
N GLY A 49 -0.42 -16.41 -6.46
CA GLY A 49 0.92 -16.96 -6.33
C GLY A 49 1.94 -16.04 -7.00
N VAL A 50 2.80 -15.40 -6.20
CA VAL A 50 3.81 -14.46 -6.72
C VAL A 50 4.84 -15.18 -7.57
N ASP A 51 5.09 -14.68 -8.78
CA ASP A 51 6.19 -15.15 -9.61
C ASP A 51 7.53 -14.60 -9.05
N PRO A 52 8.47 -15.45 -8.61
CA PRO A 52 9.75 -15.00 -8.05
C PRO A 52 10.68 -14.34 -9.08
N ILE A 53 10.50 -14.59 -10.38
CA ILE A 53 11.29 -14.01 -11.48
C ILE A 53 10.49 -13.01 -12.32
N GLY A 54 9.19 -12.88 -12.06
CA GLY A 54 8.28 -11.98 -12.73
C GLY A 54 8.52 -10.50 -12.43
N ASP A 55 7.74 -9.66 -13.10
CA ASP A 55 7.89 -8.22 -13.03
C ASP A 55 7.54 -7.67 -11.63
N ARG A 56 8.16 -6.54 -11.28
CA ARG A 56 7.91 -5.82 -10.04
C ARG A 56 8.04 -4.32 -10.25
N VAL A 57 7.03 -3.58 -9.79
CA VAL A 57 7.06 -2.12 -9.72
C VAL A 57 6.84 -1.64 -8.29
N THR A 58 7.35 -0.45 -8.00
CA THR A 58 7.26 0.15 -6.67
C THR A 58 7.01 1.65 -6.83
N ALA A 59 6.08 2.17 -6.03
CA ALA A 59 5.83 3.59 -5.88
C ALA A 59 5.87 3.92 -4.40
N ASP A 60 6.26 5.14 -4.07
CA ASP A 60 6.25 5.64 -2.71
C ASP A 60 5.86 7.10 -2.67
N GLY A 61 5.25 7.53 -1.57
CA GLY A 61 4.83 8.91 -1.43
C GLY A 61 4.15 9.19 -0.10
N PRO A 62 3.72 10.45 0.10
CA PRO A 62 3.19 10.89 1.37
C PRO A 62 1.80 10.32 1.63
N VAL A 63 1.54 10.01 2.90
CA VAL A 63 0.19 9.88 3.45
C VAL A 63 -0.15 11.23 4.07
N ASN A 64 -1.17 11.89 3.51
CA ASN A 64 -1.67 13.16 4.01
C ASN A 64 -3.10 12.98 4.49
N ASN A 65 -3.37 13.34 5.75
CA ASN A 65 -4.71 13.23 6.33
C ASN A 65 -5.28 11.80 6.13
N GLY A 66 -4.46 10.80 6.47
CA GLY A 66 -4.85 9.39 6.40
C GLY A 66 -5.14 8.88 5.00
N ARG A 67 -4.68 9.56 3.95
CA ARG A 67 -4.90 9.18 2.55
C ARG A 67 -3.62 9.19 1.76
N PHE A 68 -3.53 8.26 0.80
CA PHE A 68 -2.46 8.22 -0.20
C PHE A 68 -3.04 7.94 -1.58
N GLY A 69 -2.30 8.41 -2.60
CA GLY A 69 -2.55 8.10 -3.99
C GLY A 69 -1.21 8.13 -4.71
N LEU A 70 -0.86 7.04 -5.37
CA LEU A 70 0.42 6.83 -6.01
C LEU A 70 0.23 6.30 -7.42
N GLU A 71 1.06 6.80 -8.34
CA GLU A 71 1.22 6.24 -9.68
C GLU A 71 2.58 5.55 -9.76
N PHE A 72 2.62 4.37 -10.38
CA PHE A 72 3.87 3.71 -10.66
C PHE A 72 4.58 4.44 -11.81
N ARG A 73 5.91 4.54 -11.75
CA ARG A 73 6.72 5.15 -12.83
C ARG A 73 6.54 4.44 -14.17
N ARG A 74 6.15 3.17 -14.13
CA ARG A 74 5.69 2.36 -15.26
C ARG A 74 4.64 1.40 -14.73
N SER A 75 3.69 1.00 -15.57
CA SER A 75 2.76 -0.07 -15.23
C SER A 75 3.51 -1.39 -15.00
N LEU A 76 2.95 -2.25 -14.14
CA LEU A 76 3.35 -3.65 -14.05
C LEU A 76 3.04 -4.34 -15.38
N ASP A 77 4.06 -4.95 -15.98
CA ASP A 77 3.89 -5.64 -17.25
C ASP A 77 3.52 -7.11 -17.03
N ALA A 78 2.28 -7.32 -16.57
CA ALA A 78 1.70 -8.62 -16.30
C ALA A 78 0.19 -8.59 -16.55
N ASP A 79 -0.43 -9.76 -16.68
CA ASP A 79 -1.89 -9.92 -16.73
C ASP A 79 -2.52 -9.85 -15.34
N PHE A 80 -1.81 -10.34 -14.32
CA PHE A 80 -2.19 -10.32 -12.91
C PHE A 80 -1.11 -9.68 -12.05
N GLY A 81 -1.53 -8.97 -11.01
CA GLY A 81 -0.64 -8.35 -10.04
C GLY A 81 -1.13 -8.50 -8.61
N LEU A 82 -0.20 -8.74 -7.70
CA LEU A 82 -0.46 -8.72 -6.25
C LEU A 82 0.14 -7.45 -5.65
N LEU A 83 -0.73 -6.54 -5.20
CA LEU A 83 -0.34 -5.26 -4.61
C LEU A 83 -0.34 -5.34 -3.08
N GLN A 84 0.65 -4.71 -2.46
CA GLN A 84 0.72 -4.56 -1.01
C GLN A 84 1.23 -3.15 -0.66
N ALA A 85 0.57 -2.48 0.27
CA ALA A 85 0.99 -1.20 0.80
C ALA A 85 1.72 -1.39 2.13
N HIS A 86 2.84 -0.70 2.28
CA HIS A 86 3.69 -0.68 3.46
C HIS A 86 3.74 0.74 4.00
N TYR A 87 2.98 1.02 5.05
CA TYR A 87 3.01 2.29 5.74
C TYR A 87 4.21 2.33 6.69
N LEU A 88 5.08 3.33 6.51
CA LEU A 88 6.35 3.43 7.21
C LEU A 88 6.24 4.15 8.57
N GLY A 89 5.06 4.65 8.92
CA GLY A 89 4.87 5.47 10.10
C GLY A 89 5.32 6.92 9.95
N ASP A 90 4.91 7.73 10.91
CA ASP A 90 5.42 9.08 11.22
C ASP A 90 4.90 9.47 12.63
N PHE A 91 5.31 10.61 13.20
CA PHE A 91 4.99 11.13 14.54
C PHE A 91 3.74 10.51 15.21
N GLY A 92 3.94 9.43 15.98
CA GLY A 92 2.90 8.80 16.78
C GLY A 92 2.04 7.74 16.10
N ALA A 93 2.33 7.34 14.87
CA ALA A 93 1.73 6.20 14.16
C ALA A 93 2.77 5.09 13.94
N ALA A 94 2.41 3.85 14.26
CA ALA A 94 3.27 2.69 14.02
C ALA A 94 3.32 2.32 12.53
N PRO A 95 4.43 1.74 12.05
CA PRO A 95 4.45 1.09 10.75
C PRO A 95 3.43 -0.04 10.67
N SER A 96 2.84 -0.26 9.50
CA SER A 96 1.87 -1.34 9.26
C SER A 96 1.77 -1.67 7.78
N ASP A 97 1.38 -2.89 7.47
CA ASP A 97 1.11 -3.33 6.11
C ASP A 97 -0.38 -3.44 5.85
N SER A 98 -0.79 -3.31 4.59
CA SER A 98 -2.11 -3.71 4.14
C SER A 98 -2.17 -5.22 3.91
N GLU A 99 -3.40 -5.75 3.86
CA GLU A 99 -3.64 -7.03 3.20
C GLU A 99 -3.23 -6.94 1.71
N PRO A 100 -2.71 -8.02 1.11
CA PRO A 100 -2.45 -8.08 -0.32
C PRO A 100 -3.74 -7.98 -1.14
N LYS A 101 -3.70 -7.29 -2.27
CA LYS A 101 -4.84 -7.14 -3.18
C LYS A 101 -4.47 -7.63 -4.58
N LEU A 102 -5.17 -8.65 -5.05
CA LEU A 102 -5.07 -9.15 -6.42
C LEU A 102 -5.76 -8.18 -7.38
N VAL A 103 -5.09 -7.86 -8.48
CA VAL A 103 -5.63 -7.07 -9.59
C VAL A 103 -5.33 -7.77 -10.91
N GLN A 104 -6.14 -7.47 -11.91
CA GLN A 104 -5.97 -7.95 -13.28
C GLN A 104 -6.02 -6.76 -14.24
N ARG A 105 -5.41 -6.93 -15.41
CA ARG A 105 -5.40 -5.91 -16.48
C ARG A 105 -6.79 -5.63 -17.04
#